data_AF-A0A7V3T2D3-F1
#
_entry.id   AF-A0A7V3T2D3-F1
#
_cell.length_a   1.000
_cell.length_b   1.000
_cell.length_c   1.000
_cell.angle_alpha   90.00
_cell.angle_beta   90.00
_cell.angle_gamma   90.00
#
_symmetry.space_group_name_H-M   'P 1'
#
loop_
_entity.id
_entity.type
_entity.pdbx_description
1 polymer ?
#
loop_
_entity_poly.entity_id
_entity_poly.type
_entity_poly.pdbx_seq_one_letter_code
_entity_poly.pdbx_strand_id
1 'polypeptide(L)'
;DMTVLGNNNVIESGVSIKRSIIWDNNYIEYGSNIRGAILCNKIRFNRHVSIFENAVIGDGCFINERAIIKPGIRIWPQKVVDPLAVADRNIIWGSRHLKTIFGENGLSGIINVDISPEFATRLGAAYGSTLKKDSRVVVSSTTSNSARMFKHAFAAGLLSVGVEVFNMSSLLTPIARHAIFFLSVEGGIHVNISDDDPNKLRVDFMDSKGASISRVLERKIENAFFREDFSRCSGEEISRLNNITDFRNYYIRAILNEVDCQKIKSRAPKVCVISPSDFVISVITPMLADSGCKVVSSFLSKTDSLDTLSTEISKSGADFAAFIDSNAENLVLIDKTGKLIKDDMLLCLTSLIVFKTSPGSKVVVPITAPSVIDDLAVIHKSEVIRTKTSNHAIMEQMLNQNLFKSRRYMNQFLLNFDALAGLVKVIEYLCIFDTSLTESLKEIPEFHIGKKEVFCPWELKGKVMRTLISQKNGEKIELLDGVRFIYEDGWALVLPDADLPLCRVYSEGKTPDIADKLSEKYMNKIGAIINNSVTGDVL
;
A
#
# COMPACT_ATOMS: atom_id res chain seq x y z
N ASP A 1 45.57 -22.81 -9.91
CA ASP A 1 44.13 -22.49 -10.01
C ASP A 1 43.27 -23.70 -9.68
N MET A 2 43.23 -24.10 -8.40
CA MET A 2 42.55 -25.33 -8.00
C MET A 2 41.07 -25.07 -7.70
N THR A 3 40.18 -25.89 -8.28
CA THR A 3 38.75 -25.95 -7.99
C THR A 3 38.46 -27.32 -7.39
N VAL A 4 37.63 -27.37 -6.34
CA VAL A 4 37.21 -28.63 -5.71
C VAL A 4 35.72 -28.84 -5.98
N LEU A 5 35.37 -30.00 -6.54
CA LEU A 5 33.99 -30.40 -6.79
C LEU A 5 33.67 -31.64 -5.95
N GLY A 6 32.62 -31.54 -5.14
CA GLY A 6 32.05 -32.64 -4.38
C GLY A 6 31.26 -33.61 -5.26
N ASN A 7 30.59 -34.55 -4.60
CA ASN A 7 29.85 -35.62 -5.23
C ASN A 7 28.51 -35.13 -5.81
N ASN A 8 28.05 -35.78 -6.88
CA ASN A 8 26.71 -35.61 -7.46
C ASN A 8 26.37 -34.16 -7.89
N ASN A 9 27.37 -33.36 -8.24
CA ASN A 9 27.14 -32.04 -8.83
C ASN A 9 26.72 -32.18 -10.30
N VAL A 10 25.67 -31.47 -10.69
CA VAL A 10 25.26 -31.33 -12.09
C VAL A 10 25.69 -29.96 -12.58
N ILE A 11 26.59 -29.93 -13.55
CA ILE A 11 27.16 -28.71 -14.12
C ILE A 11 26.83 -28.70 -15.61
N GLU A 12 26.03 -27.73 -16.04
CA GLU A 12 25.65 -27.59 -17.45
C GLU A 12 26.76 -26.95 -18.30
N SER A 13 26.58 -27.01 -19.62
CA SER A 13 27.52 -26.40 -20.57
C SER A 13 27.65 -24.88 -20.37
N GLY A 14 28.82 -24.32 -20.70
CA GLY A 14 29.05 -22.87 -20.61
C GLY A 14 29.23 -22.31 -19.19
N VAL A 15 29.23 -23.16 -18.15
CA VAL A 15 29.57 -22.76 -16.77
C VAL A 15 31.08 -22.58 -16.63
N SER A 16 31.52 -21.49 -15.98
CA SER A 16 32.93 -21.23 -15.68
C SER A 16 33.18 -21.24 -14.17
N ILE A 17 34.03 -22.16 -13.69
CA ILE A 17 34.34 -22.33 -12.26
C ILE A 17 35.84 -22.19 -12.05
N LYS A 18 36.27 -21.21 -11.24
CA LYS A 18 37.68 -20.92 -10.99
C LYS A 18 37.94 -20.67 -9.51
N ARG A 19 38.91 -21.38 -8.93
CA ARG A 19 39.37 -21.16 -7.53
C ARG A 19 38.24 -21.31 -6.50
N SER A 20 37.30 -22.21 -6.76
CA SER A 20 36.07 -22.33 -5.97
C SER A 20 35.97 -23.71 -5.34
N ILE A 21 35.24 -23.81 -4.23
CA ILE A 21 34.89 -25.06 -3.56
C ILE A 21 33.39 -25.26 -3.73
N ILE A 22 32.98 -26.40 -4.30
CA ILE A 22 31.58 -26.75 -4.50
C ILE A 22 31.37 -28.09 -3.80
N TRP A 23 30.51 -28.13 -2.79
CA TRP A 23 30.20 -29.36 -2.04
C TRP A 23 29.21 -30.24 -2.81
N ASP A 24 28.39 -31.05 -2.13
CA ASP A 24 27.68 -32.14 -2.78
C ASP A 24 26.29 -31.71 -3.28
N ASN A 25 25.82 -32.37 -4.35
CA ASN A 25 24.45 -32.29 -4.87
C ASN A 25 24.03 -30.88 -5.35
N ASN A 26 24.95 -30.09 -5.89
CA ASN A 26 24.61 -28.79 -6.47
C ASN A 26 24.18 -28.92 -7.93
N TYR A 27 23.28 -28.03 -8.35
CA TYR A 27 22.81 -27.92 -9.73
C TYR A 27 23.16 -26.53 -10.26
N ILE A 28 24.02 -26.46 -11.28
CA ILE A 28 24.55 -25.21 -11.82
C ILE A 28 24.23 -25.12 -13.31
N GLU A 29 23.32 -24.23 -13.65
CA GLU A 29 22.82 -24.04 -15.02
C GLU A 29 23.71 -23.19 -15.92
N TYR A 30 23.44 -23.32 -17.22
CA TYR A 30 24.14 -22.69 -18.33
C TYR A 30 24.53 -21.22 -18.11
N GLY A 31 25.78 -20.90 -18.46
CA GLY A 31 26.31 -19.53 -18.51
C GLY A 31 26.67 -18.91 -17.15
N SER A 32 26.62 -19.70 -16.07
CA SER A 32 26.97 -19.23 -14.73
C SER A 32 28.49 -19.13 -14.51
N ASN A 33 28.93 -18.13 -13.73
CA ASN A 33 30.33 -17.84 -13.43
C ASN A 33 30.60 -17.90 -11.93
N ILE A 34 31.47 -18.79 -11.49
CA ILE A 34 31.81 -19.00 -10.09
C ILE A 34 33.30 -18.77 -9.89
N ARG A 35 33.68 -17.67 -9.23
CA ARG A 35 35.09 -17.30 -9.03
C ARG A 35 35.42 -17.10 -7.56
N GLY A 36 36.34 -17.90 -7.03
CA GLY A 36 36.86 -17.70 -5.67
C GLY A 36 35.84 -17.94 -4.56
N ALA A 37 34.81 -18.74 -4.79
CA ALA A 37 33.64 -18.83 -3.92
C ALA A 37 33.46 -20.23 -3.31
N ILE A 38 32.69 -20.32 -2.23
CA ILE A 38 32.31 -21.57 -1.58
C ILE A 38 30.81 -21.79 -1.75
N LEU A 39 30.44 -22.90 -2.37
CA LEU A 39 29.08 -23.39 -2.46
C LEU A 39 28.99 -24.62 -1.56
N CYS A 40 28.12 -24.57 -0.54
CA CYS A 40 27.80 -25.73 0.31
C CYS A 40 26.90 -26.73 -0.46
N ASN A 41 26.00 -27.45 0.22
CA ASN A 41 25.27 -28.57 -0.38
C ASN A 41 23.92 -28.14 -0.97
N LYS A 42 23.43 -28.87 -1.98
CA LYS A 42 22.05 -28.77 -2.50
C LYS A 42 21.68 -27.36 -3.00
N ILE A 43 22.65 -26.61 -3.52
CA ILE A 43 22.42 -25.28 -4.07
C ILE A 43 21.95 -25.40 -5.51
N ARG A 44 20.97 -24.57 -5.89
CA ARG A 44 20.55 -24.36 -7.28
C ARG A 44 21.03 -23.00 -7.77
N PHE A 45 21.84 -22.98 -8.81
CA PHE A 45 22.17 -21.78 -9.58
C PHE A 45 21.45 -21.89 -10.92
N ASN A 46 20.53 -20.96 -11.19
CA ASN A 46 19.89 -20.83 -12.48
C ASN A 46 20.81 -20.14 -13.50
N ARG A 47 20.33 -20.03 -14.74
CA ARG A 47 21.08 -19.48 -15.89
C ARG A 47 21.77 -18.15 -15.59
N HIS A 48 23.01 -18.02 -16.03
CA HIS A 48 23.80 -16.78 -15.99
C HIS A 48 24.05 -16.17 -14.60
N VAL A 49 24.05 -16.97 -13.53
CA VAL A 49 24.41 -16.48 -12.18
C VAL A 49 25.89 -16.16 -12.09
N SER A 50 26.27 -15.07 -11.42
CA SER A 50 27.67 -14.71 -11.19
C SER A 50 27.97 -14.59 -9.71
N ILE A 51 28.97 -15.32 -9.21
CA ILE A 51 29.46 -15.24 -7.84
C ILE A 51 30.97 -14.97 -7.83
N PHE A 52 31.38 -14.08 -6.94
CA PHE A 52 32.75 -13.58 -6.87
C PHE A 52 33.46 -13.96 -5.56
N GLU A 53 34.71 -13.51 -5.46
CA GLU A 53 35.70 -14.03 -4.52
C GLU A 53 35.28 -13.87 -3.05
N ASN A 54 35.61 -14.85 -2.21
CA ASN A 54 35.29 -14.90 -0.79
C ASN A 54 33.78 -14.94 -0.46
N ALA A 55 32.91 -15.12 -1.45
CA ALA A 55 31.50 -15.36 -1.21
C ALA A 55 31.25 -16.81 -0.75
N VAL A 56 30.30 -17.01 0.15
CA VAL A 56 29.91 -18.32 0.70
C VAL A 56 28.40 -18.48 0.61
N ILE A 57 27.94 -19.60 0.03
CA ILE A 57 26.52 -19.92 -0.12
C ILE A 57 26.21 -21.14 0.73
N GLY A 58 25.30 -20.99 1.68
CA GLY A 58 24.87 -22.03 2.60
C GLY A 58 23.96 -23.08 1.94
N ASP A 59 23.69 -24.15 2.68
CA ASP A 59 22.99 -25.31 2.16
C ASP A 59 21.57 -25.00 1.65
N GLY A 60 21.17 -25.58 0.53
CA GLY A 60 19.79 -25.50 0.03
C GLY A 60 19.38 -24.12 -0.49
N CYS A 61 20.33 -23.26 -0.84
CA CYS A 61 20.00 -21.97 -1.45
C CYS A 61 19.56 -22.09 -2.91
N PHE A 62 18.66 -21.20 -3.33
CA PHE A 62 18.19 -21.06 -4.69
C PHE A 62 18.58 -19.70 -5.24
N ILE A 63 19.53 -19.65 -6.17
CA ILE A 63 20.00 -18.42 -6.79
C ILE A 63 19.40 -18.34 -8.20
N ASN A 64 18.40 -17.47 -8.37
CA ASN A 64 17.67 -17.34 -9.63
C ASN A 64 18.51 -16.68 -10.74
N GLU A 65 17.98 -16.75 -11.97
CA GLU A 65 18.69 -16.35 -13.18
C GLU A 65 19.29 -14.93 -13.13
N ARG A 66 20.50 -14.80 -13.67
CA ARG A 66 21.24 -13.53 -13.80
C ARG A 66 21.50 -12.81 -12.46
N ALA A 67 21.35 -13.48 -11.32
CA ALA A 67 21.72 -12.89 -10.04
C ALA A 67 23.25 -12.74 -9.92
N ILE A 68 23.67 -11.71 -9.20
CA ILE A 68 25.08 -11.38 -8.97
C ILE A 68 25.37 -11.36 -7.47
N ILE A 69 26.29 -12.20 -7.01
CA ILE A 69 26.74 -12.24 -5.62
C ILE A 69 28.13 -11.59 -5.55
N LYS A 70 28.20 -10.44 -4.86
CA LYS A 70 29.42 -9.63 -4.73
C LYS A 70 30.50 -10.35 -3.90
N PRO A 71 31.76 -9.90 -3.97
CA PRO A 71 32.82 -10.47 -3.16
C PRO A 71 32.54 -10.39 -1.64
N GLY A 72 32.96 -11.42 -0.90
CA GLY A 72 32.84 -11.46 0.56
C GLY A 72 31.43 -11.72 1.11
N ILE A 73 30.44 -11.93 0.25
CA ILE A 73 29.04 -12.09 0.65
C ILE A 73 28.75 -13.52 1.11
N ARG A 74 28.16 -13.62 2.30
CA ARG A 74 27.72 -14.87 2.91
C ARG A 74 26.21 -14.98 2.87
N ILE A 75 25.69 -16.01 2.24
CA ILE A 75 24.27 -16.35 2.18
C ILE A 75 24.07 -17.57 3.08
N TRP A 76 23.21 -17.46 4.10
CA TRP A 76 22.95 -18.56 5.03
C TRP A 76 22.14 -19.67 4.36
N PRO A 77 21.97 -20.85 4.99
CA PRO A 77 21.19 -21.93 4.41
C PRO A 77 19.72 -21.54 4.11
N GLN A 78 19.13 -22.21 3.11
CA GLN A 78 17.71 -22.15 2.73
C GLN A 78 17.23 -20.75 2.31
N LYS A 79 18.04 -20.05 1.51
CA LYS A 79 17.74 -18.70 1.01
C LYS A 79 17.49 -18.70 -0.49
N VAL A 80 16.65 -17.78 -0.94
CA VAL A 80 16.35 -17.52 -2.34
C VAL A 80 16.91 -16.16 -2.72
N VAL A 81 17.64 -16.06 -3.82
CA VAL A 81 18.06 -14.77 -4.40
C VAL A 81 17.25 -14.56 -5.68
N ASP A 82 16.58 -13.42 -5.81
CA ASP A 82 15.67 -13.14 -6.92
C ASP A 82 16.34 -13.02 -8.30
N PRO A 83 15.60 -13.28 -9.39
CA PRO A 83 16.08 -13.01 -10.75
C PRO A 83 16.63 -11.59 -10.88
N LEU A 84 17.81 -11.45 -11.50
CA LEU A 84 18.51 -10.17 -11.72
C LEU A 84 18.96 -9.43 -10.45
N ALA A 85 18.86 -10.04 -9.27
CA ALA A 85 19.23 -9.38 -8.02
C ALA A 85 20.76 -9.30 -7.85
N VAL A 86 21.23 -8.23 -7.21
CA VAL A 86 22.63 -8.07 -6.80
C VAL A 86 22.71 -8.22 -5.28
N ALA A 87 23.27 -9.34 -4.81
CA ALA A 87 23.56 -9.55 -3.41
C ALA A 87 24.89 -8.86 -3.06
N ASP A 88 24.79 -7.69 -2.44
CA ASP A 88 25.89 -6.84 -1.98
C ASP A 88 26.10 -6.90 -0.45
N ARG A 89 25.30 -7.72 0.25
CA ARG A 89 25.32 -7.92 1.70
C ARG A 89 25.06 -9.36 2.06
N ASN A 90 25.52 -9.74 3.24
CA ASN A 90 25.24 -11.05 3.81
C ASN A 90 23.73 -11.26 3.99
N ILE A 91 23.22 -12.41 3.56
CA ILE A 91 21.82 -12.81 3.74
C ILE A 91 21.75 -13.80 4.89
N ILE A 92 21.54 -13.29 6.10
CA ILE A 92 21.50 -14.08 7.34
C ILE A 92 20.05 -14.46 7.68
N TRP A 93 19.18 -13.45 7.70
CA TRP A 93 17.77 -13.53 8.04
C TRP A 93 16.89 -13.36 6.79
N GLY A 94 15.63 -13.79 6.84
CA GLY A 94 14.69 -13.77 5.71
C GLY A 94 14.94 -14.92 4.72
N SER A 95 13.94 -15.36 3.96
CA SER A 95 14.10 -16.45 2.98
C SER A 95 14.44 -15.94 1.58
N ARG A 96 14.42 -14.62 1.33
CA ARG A 96 14.50 -14.04 -0.01
C ARG A 96 15.25 -12.70 -0.05
N HIS A 97 16.14 -12.50 -1.03
CA HIS A 97 16.70 -11.18 -1.37
C HIS A 97 15.81 -10.50 -2.41
N LEU A 98 15.06 -9.48 -1.99
CA LEU A 98 14.05 -8.81 -2.82
C LEU A 98 14.68 -7.90 -3.89
N LYS A 99 14.09 -7.89 -5.07
CA LYS A 99 14.47 -7.01 -6.19
C LYS A 99 14.09 -5.53 -5.98
N THR A 100 13.04 -5.27 -5.20
CA THR A 100 12.51 -3.93 -4.88
C THR A 100 12.29 -3.79 -3.38
N ILE A 101 12.40 -2.57 -2.87
CA ILE A 101 12.21 -2.23 -1.46
C ILE A 101 10.76 -1.84 -1.20
N PHE A 102 10.13 -1.14 -2.15
CA PHE A 102 8.75 -0.68 -2.05
C PHE A 102 7.80 -1.64 -2.78
N GLY A 103 6.69 -2.00 -2.12
CA GLY A 103 5.54 -2.70 -2.70
C GLY A 103 4.38 -1.76 -3.01
N GLU A 104 3.16 -2.29 -3.15
CA GLU A 104 1.90 -1.60 -3.48
C GLU A 104 1.49 -0.62 -2.37
N ASN A 105 1.76 -0.99 -1.11
CA ASN A 105 1.44 -0.21 0.09
C ASN A 105 2.69 0.34 0.80
N GLY A 106 3.72 0.72 0.04
CA GLY A 106 4.97 1.24 0.59
C GLY A 106 5.93 0.14 1.03
N LEU A 107 6.71 0.39 2.09
CA LEU A 107 7.69 -0.57 2.61
C LEU A 107 7.02 -1.47 3.67
N SER A 108 7.13 -2.79 3.52
CA SER A 108 6.68 -3.74 4.54
C SER A 108 7.61 -4.94 4.65
N GLY A 109 7.68 -5.53 5.84
CA GLY A 109 8.52 -6.69 6.11
C GLY A 109 8.54 -7.09 7.58
N ILE A 110 8.99 -8.29 7.87
CA ILE A 110 9.10 -8.83 9.23
C ILE A 110 10.19 -8.05 9.99
N ILE A 111 9.83 -7.61 11.20
CA ILE A 111 10.69 -6.84 12.10
C ILE A 111 11.95 -7.64 12.45
N ASN A 112 13.11 -7.01 12.31
CA ASN A 112 14.45 -7.58 12.57
C ASN A 112 14.82 -8.79 11.68
N VAL A 113 14.02 -9.08 10.65
CA VAL A 113 14.29 -10.14 9.67
C VAL A 113 14.44 -9.52 8.29
N ASP A 114 13.38 -8.89 7.78
CA ASP A 114 13.38 -8.19 6.49
C ASP A 114 13.77 -6.73 6.68
N ILE A 115 13.33 -6.12 7.78
CA ILE A 115 13.61 -4.71 8.11
C ILE A 115 14.33 -4.64 9.46
N SER A 116 15.60 -4.24 9.43
CA SER A 116 16.42 -3.99 10.62
C SER A 116 16.64 -2.49 10.87
N PRO A 117 17.01 -2.05 12.09
CA PRO A 117 17.32 -0.65 12.36
C PRO A 117 18.43 -0.09 11.46
N GLU A 118 19.43 -0.90 11.12
CA GLU A 118 20.51 -0.53 10.19
C GLU A 118 19.96 -0.33 8.78
N PHE A 119 19.07 -1.21 8.32
CA PHE A 119 18.37 -1.07 7.06
C PHE A 119 17.56 0.24 7.03
N ALA A 120 16.74 0.50 8.05
CA ALA A 120 15.92 1.71 8.15
C ALA A 120 16.76 2.99 8.20
N THR A 121 17.88 2.98 8.93
CA THR A 121 18.83 4.11 8.98
C THR A 121 19.43 4.40 7.61
N ARG A 122 19.87 3.36 6.89
CA ARG A 122 20.42 3.50 5.54
C ARG A 122 19.36 3.96 4.54
N LEU A 123 18.12 3.47 4.66
CA LEU A 123 17.02 3.89 3.81
C LEU A 123 16.58 5.33 4.09
N GLY A 124 16.59 5.76 5.35
CA GLY A 124 16.38 7.16 5.73
C GLY A 124 17.43 8.08 5.11
N ALA A 125 18.70 7.68 5.14
CA ALA A 125 19.79 8.42 4.48
C ALA A 125 19.64 8.44 2.94
N ALA A 126 19.24 7.32 2.34
CA ALA A 126 18.94 7.25 0.91
C ALA A 126 17.83 8.23 0.54
N TYR A 127 16.72 8.24 1.30
CA TYR A 127 15.61 9.16 1.08
C TYR A 127 16.06 10.61 1.22
N GLY A 128 16.74 10.97 2.31
CA GLY A 128 17.24 12.33 2.50
C GLY A 128 18.19 12.80 1.40
N SER A 129 19.03 11.90 0.86
CA SER A 129 19.92 12.20 -0.27
C SER A 129 19.19 12.48 -1.58
N THR A 130 17.92 12.08 -1.69
CA THR A 130 17.09 12.41 -2.86
C THR A 130 16.47 13.82 -2.80
N LEU A 131 16.49 14.44 -1.61
CA LEU A 131 15.91 15.76 -1.35
C LEU A 131 16.93 16.88 -1.60
N LYS A 132 16.46 18.13 -1.62
CA LYS A 132 17.35 19.30 -1.75
C LYS A 132 18.06 19.57 -0.43
N LYS A 133 19.16 20.33 -0.46
CA LYS A 133 19.79 20.86 0.75
C LYS A 133 18.74 21.63 1.57
N ASP A 134 18.84 21.54 2.90
CA ASP A 134 17.95 22.20 3.86
C ASP A 134 16.48 21.75 3.81
N SER A 135 16.22 20.57 3.22
CA SER A 135 14.88 19.97 3.28
C SER A 135 14.51 19.55 4.70
N ARG A 136 13.22 19.56 4.97
CA ARG A 136 12.58 19.20 6.23
C ARG A 136 11.71 17.98 6.03
N VAL A 137 11.74 17.05 6.98
CA VAL A 137 10.95 15.81 6.91
C VAL A 137 10.28 15.53 8.25
N VAL A 138 9.00 15.18 8.19
CA VAL A 138 8.25 14.68 9.36
C VAL A 138 8.54 13.19 9.54
N VAL A 139 8.88 12.78 10.76
CA VAL A 139 9.06 11.36 11.10
C VAL A 139 8.17 11.04 12.30
N SER A 140 7.29 10.06 12.14
CA SER A 140 6.26 9.71 13.12
C SER A 140 6.08 8.19 13.20
N SER A 141 5.42 7.72 14.25
CA SER A 141 5.07 6.31 14.39
C SER A 141 3.78 6.10 15.16
N THR A 142 3.26 4.88 15.14
CA THR A 142 2.25 4.45 16.12
C THR A 142 2.85 4.26 17.51
N THR A 143 2.07 3.72 18.45
CA THR A 143 2.43 3.56 19.86
C THR A 143 3.36 2.37 20.15
N SER A 144 3.51 1.43 19.21
CA SER A 144 4.35 0.24 19.39
C SER A 144 5.83 0.60 19.60
N ASN A 145 6.51 -0.12 20.50
CA ASN A 145 7.93 0.07 20.77
C ASN A 145 8.80 -0.22 19.53
N SER A 146 8.45 -1.25 18.75
CA SER A 146 9.14 -1.55 17.49
C SER A 146 8.99 -0.39 16.52
N ALA A 147 7.78 0.15 16.35
CA ALA A 147 7.53 1.29 15.47
C ALA A 147 8.33 2.53 15.92
N ARG A 148 8.41 2.80 17.23
CA ARG A 148 9.23 3.89 17.78
C ARG A 148 10.73 3.68 17.53
N MET A 149 11.23 2.45 17.68
CA MET A 149 12.63 2.13 17.37
C MET A 149 12.97 2.47 15.91
N PHE A 150 12.15 2.00 14.96
CA PHE A 150 12.36 2.29 13.55
C PHE A 150 12.18 3.78 13.21
N LYS A 151 11.26 4.49 13.87
CA LYS A 151 11.15 5.95 13.78
C LYS A 151 12.48 6.64 14.06
N HIS A 152 13.15 6.25 15.14
CA HIS A 152 14.46 6.81 15.51
C HIS A 152 15.56 6.40 14.52
N ALA A 153 15.52 5.18 14.00
CA ALA A 153 16.45 4.73 12.96
C ALA A 153 16.33 5.58 11.68
N PHE A 154 15.11 5.80 11.17
CA PHE A 154 14.86 6.68 10.03
C PHE A 154 15.30 8.12 10.29
N ALA A 155 14.99 8.66 11.47
CA ALA A 155 15.40 10.00 11.86
C ALA A 155 16.93 10.16 11.86
N ALA A 156 17.67 9.17 12.40
CA ALA A 156 19.13 9.18 12.40
C ALA A 156 19.70 9.16 10.97
N GLY A 157 19.09 8.36 10.08
CA GLY A 157 19.45 8.32 8.66
C GLY A 157 19.30 9.68 7.97
N LEU A 158 18.17 10.34 8.17
CA LEU A 158 17.88 11.66 7.59
C LEU A 158 18.83 12.74 8.11
N LEU A 159 19.04 12.80 9.42
CA LEU A 159 19.95 13.78 10.04
C LEU A 159 21.38 13.66 9.50
N SER A 160 21.85 12.44 9.27
CA SER A 160 23.22 12.19 8.79
C SER A 160 23.51 12.70 7.37
N VAL A 161 22.48 13.07 6.60
CA VAL A 161 22.57 13.68 5.27
C VAL A 161 22.10 15.15 5.27
N GLY A 162 22.02 15.76 6.46
CA GLY A 162 21.75 17.18 6.66
C GLY A 162 20.26 17.58 6.64
N VAL A 163 19.34 16.62 6.51
CA VAL A 163 17.89 16.88 6.52
C VAL A 163 17.44 17.27 7.92
N GLU A 164 16.67 18.34 8.04
CA GLU A 164 16.04 18.73 9.30
C GLU A 164 14.84 17.81 9.59
N VAL A 165 14.78 17.25 10.81
CA VAL A 165 13.76 16.25 11.17
C VAL A 165 12.78 16.80 12.18
N PHE A 166 11.50 16.77 11.82
CA PHE A 166 10.38 17.00 12.72
C PHE A 166 9.93 15.66 13.31
N ASN A 167 10.49 15.32 14.46
CA ASN A 167 10.20 14.10 15.19
C ASN A 167 8.89 14.26 15.98
N MET A 168 7.85 13.58 15.49
CA MET A 168 6.54 13.60 16.10
C MET A 168 6.45 12.59 17.25
N SER A 169 5.54 12.88 18.19
CA SER A 169 5.03 11.89 19.14
C SER A 169 4.32 10.73 18.40
N SER A 170 3.80 9.74 19.15
CA SER A 170 3.01 8.69 18.52
C SER A 170 1.74 9.29 17.91
N LEU A 171 1.54 9.09 16.61
CA LEU A 171 0.41 9.60 15.82
C LEU A 171 -0.29 8.44 15.09
N LEU A 172 -1.47 8.74 14.54
CA LEU A 172 -2.15 7.91 13.55
C LEU A 172 -1.76 8.37 12.14
N THR A 173 -1.86 7.52 11.13
CA THR A 173 -1.42 7.84 9.76
C THR A 173 -2.07 9.12 9.21
N PRO A 174 -3.39 9.34 9.34
CA PRO A 174 -4.00 10.58 8.84
C PRO A 174 -3.51 11.85 9.55
N ILE A 175 -3.21 11.74 10.85
CA ILE A 175 -2.66 12.85 11.64
C ILE A 175 -1.24 13.19 11.16
N ALA A 176 -0.44 12.16 10.82
CA ALA A 176 0.89 12.36 10.22
C ALA A 176 0.81 13.03 8.83
N ARG A 177 -0.15 12.61 7.98
CA ARG A 177 -0.41 13.26 6.68
C ARG A 177 -0.77 14.73 6.84
N HIS A 178 -1.65 15.04 7.78
CA HIS A 178 -2.03 16.42 8.10
C HIS A 178 -0.84 17.22 8.66
N ALA A 179 0.07 16.59 9.41
CA ALA A 179 1.28 17.25 9.91
C ALA A 179 2.23 17.67 8.81
N ILE A 180 2.42 16.82 7.79
CA ILE A 180 3.25 17.12 6.63
C ILE A 180 2.73 18.36 5.89
N PHE A 181 1.44 18.36 5.57
CA PHE A 181 0.80 19.48 4.90
C PHE A 181 0.84 20.76 5.75
N PHE A 182 0.51 20.68 7.04
CA PHE A 182 0.46 21.85 7.92
C PHE A 182 1.84 22.48 8.14
N LEU A 183 2.88 21.67 8.36
CA LEU A 183 4.24 22.17 8.57
C LEU A 183 4.94 22.59 7.26
N SER A 184 4.30 22.34 6.11
CA SER A 184 4.82 22.68 4.78
C SER A 184 6.24 22.12 4.57
N VAL A 185 6.42 20.84 4.89
CA VAL A 185 7.69 20.11 4.75
C VAL A 185 7.71 19.32 3.44
N GLU A 186 8.88 18.85 3.03
CA GLU A 186 9.11 18.21 1.73
C GLU A 186 8.56 16.78 1.66
N GLY A 187 8.33 16.15 2.81
CA GLY A 187 7.64 14.86 2.92
C GLY A 187 7.66 14.29 4.33
N GLY A 188 7.33 13.01 4.45
CA GLY A 188 7.34 12.34 5.74
C GLY A 188 7.48 10.82 5.69
N ILE A 189 7.85 10.27 6.85
CA ILE A 189 7.91 8.83 7.11
C ILE A 189 6.99 8.55 8.31
N HIS A 190 6.01 7.67 8.11
CA HIS A 190 5.16 7.18 9.18
C HIS A 190 5.37 5.68 9.36
N VAL A 191 5.75 5.27 10.57
CA VAL A 191 6.04 3.87 10.90
C VAL A 191 4.89 3.26 11.69
N ASN A 192 4.31 2.18 11.20
CA ASN A 192 3.26 1.45 11.90
C ASN A 192 3.49 -0.07 11.87
N ILE A 193 2.68 -0.78 12.65
CA ILE A 193 2.63 -2.24 12.65
C ILE A 193 1.51 -2.65 11.70
N SER A 194 1.75 -3.69 10.93
CA SER A 194 0.79 -4.20 9.96
C SER A 194 -0.44 -4.75 10.67
N ASP A 195 -1.60 -4.60 10.03
CA ASP A 195 -2.85 -5.01 10.64
C ASP A 195 -3.02 -6.54 10.67
N ASP A 196 -2.43 -7.24 9.71
CA ASP A 196 -2.46 -8.70 9.52
C ASP A 196 -1.50 -9.47 10.44
N ASP A 197 -0.33 -8.89 10.76
CA ASP A 197 0.72 -9.56 11.55
C ASP A 197 1.43 -8.57 12.49
N PRO A 198 1.37 -8.76 13.83
CA PRO A 198 2.04 -7.89 14.78
C PRO A 198 3.57 -7.89 14.68
N ASN A 199 4.17 -8.89 14.01
CA ASN A 199 5.61 -8.97 13.77
C ASN A 199 6.03 -8.30 12.46
N LYS A 200 5.08 -7.76 11.70
CA LYS A 200 5.32 -7.13 10.41
C LYS A 200 5.23 -5.62 10.54
N LEU A 201 6.27 -4.93 10.07
CA LEU A 201 6.31 -3.49 9.98
C LEU A 201 5.68 -3.04 8.66
N ARG A 202 5.02 -1.88 8.67
CA ARG A 202 4.67 -1.13 7.47
C ARG A 202 5.14 0.32 7.65
N VAL A 203 5.77 0.86 6.61
CA VAL A 203 6.35 2.20 6.61
C VAL A 203 5.82 2.96 5.42
N ASP A 204 5.05 4.00 5.72
CA ASP A 204 4.45 4.89 4.75
C ASP A 204 5.39 6.06 4.47
N PHE A 205 5.90 6.14 3.25
CA PHE A 205 6.61 7.31 2.76
C PHE A 205 5.62 8.23 2.07
N MET A 206 5.67 9.51 2.44
CA MET A 206 4.70 10.51 2.01
C MET A 206 5.39 11.72 1.39
N ASP A 207 4.75 12.31 0.38
CA ASP A 207 5.20 13.53 -0.29
C ASP A 207 4.81 14.80 0.48
N SER A 208 5.23 15.97 -0.01
CA SER A 208 4.91 17.29 0.58
C SER A 208 3.42 17.61 0.76
N LYS A 209 2.52 16.89 0.08
CA LYS A 209 1.06 17.05 0.20
C LYS A 209 0.46 16.08 1.23
N GLY A 210 1.27 15.18 1.78
CA GLY A 210 0.82 14.09 2.64
C GLY A 210 0.21 12.91 1.87
N ALA A 211 0.35 12.84 0.53
CA ALA A 211 0.02 11.65 -0.24
C ALA A 211 1.15 10.62 -0.13
N SER A 212 0.88 9.34 -0.41
CA SER A 212 1.95 8.34 -0.57
C SER A 212 2.94 8.77 -1.66
N ILE A 213 4.21 8.42 -1.59
CA ILE A 213 5.17 8.81 -2.64
C ILE A 213 4.89 8.15 -4.00
N SER A 214 5.33 8.79 -5.08
CA SER A 214 5.22 8.23 -6.43
C SER A 214 6.21 7.09 -6.67
N ARG A 215 5.87 6.18 -7.59
CA ARG A 215 6.80 5.13 -8.08
C ARG A 215 8.13 5.69 -8.62
N VAL A 216 8.13 6.92 -9.12
CA VAL A 216 9.35 7.59 -9.59
C VAL A 216 10.26 7.93 -8.41
N LEU A 217 9.68 8.45 -7.32
CA LEU A 217 10.43 8.76 -6.11
C LEU A 217 10.89 7.48 -5.39
N GLU A 218 10.05 6.45 -5.30
CA GLU A 218 10.44 5.13 -4.77
C GLU A 218 11.70 4.60 -5.47
N ARG A 219 11.69 4.55 -6.81
CA ARG A 219 12.85 4.12 -7.61
C ARG A 219 14.07 5.02 -7.39
N LYS A 220 13.88 6.32 -7.17
CA LYS A 220 14.99 7.25 -6.86
C LYS A 220 15.62 6.89 -5.51
N ILE A 221 14.80 6.61 -4.50
CA ILE A 221 15.24 6.18 -3.16
C ILE A 221 15.94 4.82 -3.23
N GLU A 222 15.35 3.85 -3.92
CA GLU A 222 15.94 2.52 -4.14
C GLU A 222 17.30 2.60 -4.83
N ASN A 223 17.40 3.39 -5.90
CA ASN A 223 18.66 3.58 -6.61
C ASN A 223 19.74 4.19 -5.70
N ALA A 224 19.40 5.20 -4.89
CA ALA A 224 20.33 5.77 -3.92
C ALA A 224 20.74 4.73 -2.85
N PHE A 225 19.79 3.92 -2.38
CA PHE A 225 20.03 2.87 -1.39
C PHE A 225 20.97 1.77 -1.89
N PHE A 226 20.71 1.23 -3.09
CA PHE A 226 21.51 0.15 -3.68
C PHE A 226 22.88 0.61 -4.16
N ARG A 227 23.02 1.89 -4.55
CA ARG A 227 24.33 2.47 -4.90
C ARG A 227 25.13 2.92 -3.69
N GLU A 228 24.50 2.94 -2.51
CA GLU A 228 25.04 3.56 -1.29
C GLU A 228 25.46 5.02 -1.50
N ASP A 229 24.77 5.70 -2.41
CA ASP A 229 25.03 7.10 -2.77
C ASP A 229 24.35 8.01 -1.76
N PHE A 230 24.94 8.07 -0.56
CA PHE A 230 24.45 8.87 0.55
C PHE A 230 25.22 10.18 0.61
N SER A 231 24.53 11.30 0.40
CA SER A 231 25.08 12.66 0.51
C SER A 231 25.31 13.03 1.97
N ARG A 232 26.27 12.36 2.64
CA ARG A 232 26.59 12.60 4.05
C ARG A 232 27.02 14.05 4.26
N CYS A 233 26.42 14.68 5.27
CA CYS A 233 26.78 16.04 5.65
C CYS A 233 27.93 16.04 6.65
N SER A 234 28.65 17.16 6.74
CA SER A 234 29.64 17.36 7.80
C SER A 234 28.95 17.50 9.16
N GLY A 235 29.70 17.31 10.26
CA GLY A 235 29.13 17.42 11.62
C GLY A 235 28.47 18.77 11.92
N GLU A 236 28.96 19.86 11.31
CA GLU A 236 28.43 21.22 11.46
C GLU A 236 27.12 21.43 10.67
N GLU A 237 26.87 20.62 9.64
CA GLU A 237 25.69 20.66 8.79
C GLU A 237 24.58 19.70 9.27
N ILE A 238 24.79 18.98 10.38
CA ILE A 238 23.74 18.17 11.00
C ILE A 238 22.66 19.10 11.55
N SER A 239 21.52 19.11 10.89
CA SER A 239 20.34 19.91 11.26
C SER A 239 19.74 19.50 12.61
N ARG A 240 18.88 20.37 13.15
CA ARG A 240 18.22 20.14 14.44
C ARG A 240 17.18 19.01 14.35
N LEU A 241 17.08 18.22 15.42
CA LEU A 241 15.94 17.34 15.68
C LEU A 241 14.85 18.11 16.44
N ASN A 242 13.75 18.46 15.76
CA ASN A 242 12.63 19.18 16.35
C ASN A 242 11.59 18.21 16.88
N ASN A 243 11.40 18.17 18.20
CA ASN A 243 10.40 17.30 18.83
C ASN A 243 9.05 18.03 18.95
N ILE A 244 7.99 17.46 18.38
CA ILE A 244 6.62 17.99 18.48
C ILE A 244 5.72 16.96 19.16
N THR A 245 5.13 17.33 20.30
CA THR A 245 4.33 16.43 21.15
C THR A 245 2.82 16.54 20.93
N ASP A 246 2.31 17.75 20.72
CA ASP A 246 0.87 18.05 20.85
C ASP A 246 0.11 18.15 19.52
N PHE A 247 0.70 17.68 18.41
CA PHE A 247 0.12 17.84 17.09
C PHE A 247 -1.27 17.19 16.94
N ARG A 248 -1.53 16.09 17.67
CA ARG A 248 -2.85 15.45 17.73
C ARG A 248 -3.96 16.43 18.11
N ASN A 249 -3.74 17.25 19.14
CA ASN A 249 -4.76 18.19 19.62
C ASN A 249 -5.00 19.30 18.60
N TYR A 250 -3.94 19.73 17.90
CA TYR A 250 -4.06 20.67 16.79
C TYR A 250 -4.91 20.08 15.65
N TYR A 251 -4.63 18.84 15.26
CA TYR A 251 -5.41 18.13 14.24
C TYR A 251 -6.90 18.03 14.61
N ILE A 252 -7.24 17.57 15.82
CA ILE A 252 -8.63 17.44 16.27
C ILE A 252 -9.36 18.79 16.15
N ARG A 253 -8.75 19.87 16.65
CA ARG A 253 -9.33 21.22 16.57
C ARG A 253 -9.46 21.71 15.14
N ALA A 254 -8.48 21.41 14.26
CA ALA A 254 -8.54 21.79 12.86
C ALA A 254 -9.75 21.15 12.17
N ILE A 255 -10.01 19.86 12.39
CA ILE A 255 -11.17 19.17 11.82
C ILE A 255 -12.48 19.71 12.41
N LEU A 256 -12.57 19.87 13.74
CA LEU A 256 -13.80 20.35 14.40
C LEU A 256 -14.15 21.79 14.00
N ASN A 257 -13.17 22.63 13.67
CA ASN A 257 -13.41 23.99 13.18
C ASN A 257 -13.89 24.04 11.72
N GLU A 258 -13.77 22.94 10.96
CA GLU A 258 -14.17 22.83 9.55
C GLU A 258 -15.53 22.14 9.36
N VAL A 259 -16.21 21.77 10.45
CA VAL A 259 -17.51 21.11 10.44
C VAL A 259 -18.55 21.90 11.23
N ASP A 260 -19.83 21.77 10.86
CA ASP A 260 -20.95 22.40 11.58
C ASP A 260 -21.29 21.65 12.88
N CYS A 261 -20.45 21.82 13.92
CA CYS A 261 -20.71 21.24 15.25
C CYS A 261 -22.02 21.73 15.88
N GLN A 262 -22.58 22.88 15.46
CA GLN A 262 -23.85 23.36 16.00
C GLN A 262 -25.00 22.47 15.52
N LYS A 263 -25.01 22.14 14.21
CA LYS A 263 -25.96 21.18 13.65
C LYS A 263 -25.81 19.80 14.29
N ILE A 264 -24.59 19.30 14.46
CA ILE A 264 -24.34 18.00 15.10
C ILE A 264 -24.88 18.01 16.55
N LYS A 265 -24.57 19.05 17.35
CA LYS A 265 -25.08 19.19 18.72
C LYS A 265 -26.60 19.27 18.80
N SER A 266 -27.25 19.89 17.82
CA SER A 266 -28.71 20.02 17.78
C SER A 266 -29.42 18.68 17.62
N ARG A 267 -28.84 17.76 16.85
CA ARG A 267 -29.38 16.41 16.63
C ARG A 267 -28.87 15.40 17.66
N ALA A 268 -27.65 15.62 18.17
CA ALA A 268 -26.95 14.78 19.14
C ALA A 268 -26.98 13.28 18.79
N PRO A 269 -26.50 12.89 17.59
CA PRO A 269 -26.58 11.51 17.10
C PRO A 269 -25.79 10.57 18.01
N LYS A 270 -26.28 9.33 18.14
CA LYS A 270 -25.62 8.29 18.92
C LYS A 270 -24.84 7.37 17.99
N VAL A 271 -23.53 7.30 18.15
CA VAL A 271 -22.63 6.53 17.28
C VAL A 271 -21.88 5.48 18.09
N CYS A 272 -21.86 4.24 17.59
CA CYS A 272 -21.03 3.18 18.14
C CYS A 272 -19.70 3.13 17.39
N VAL A 273 -18.57 3.32 18.08
CA VAL A 273 -17.24 3.24 17.49
C VAL A 273 -16.56 1.95 17.91
N ILE A 274 -16.04 1.23 16.93
CA ILE A 274 -15.38 -0.06 17.11
C ILE A 274 -13.97 0.03 16.55
N SER A 275 -12.97 -0.39 17.33
CA SER A 275 -11.60 -0.47 16.83
C SER A 275 -10.80 -1.54 17.58
N PRO A 276 -9.84 -2.20 16.90
CA PRO A 276 -8.84 -3.06 17.55
C PRO A 276 -7.71 -2.25 18.23
N SER A 277 -7.79 -0.92 18.27
CA SER A 277 -6.76 -0.05 18.83
C SER A 277 -7.34 0.90 19.89
N ASP A 278 -6.91 0.72 21.13
CA ASP A 278 -7.23 1.64 22.23
C ASP A 278 -6.74 3.07 21.94
N PHE A 279 -5.64 3.20 21.19
CA PHE A 279 -5.13 4.51 20.81
C PHE A 279 -6.11 5.22 19.89
N VAL A 280 -6.68 4.55 18.90
CA VAL A 280 -7.72 5.12 18.02
C VAL A 280 -8.95 5.52 18.82
N ILE A 281 -9.46 4.64 19.69
CA ILE A 281 -10.61 4.91 20.57
C ILE A 281 -10.34 6.16 21.43
N SER A 282 -9.14 6.27 22.01
CA SER A 282 -8.74 7.41 22.84
C SER A 282 -8.71 8.75 22.09
N VAL A 283 -8.61 8.73 20.76
CA VAL A 283 -8.63 9.93 19.91
C VAL A 283 -10.04 10.24 19.42
N ILE A 284 -10.75 9.26 18.86
CA ILE A 284 -12.02 9.48 18.18
C ILE A 284 -13.17 9.72 19.16
N THR A 285 -13.20 9.02 20.30
CA THR A 285 -14.28 9.18 21.30
C THR A 285 -14.39 10.62 21.81
N PRO A 286 -13.31 11.27 22.32
CA PRO A 286 -13.41 12.67 22.73
C PRO A 286 -13.67 13.61 21.55
N MET A 287 -13.09 13.35 20.37
CA MET A 287 -13.33 14.16 19.17
C MET A 287 -14.82 14.17 18.77
N LEU A 288 -15.49 13.02 18.80
CA LEU A 288 -16.92 12.92 18.51
C LEU A 288 -17.78 13.53 19.63
N ALA A 289 -17.42 13.34 20.89
CA ALA A 289 -18.10 13.96 22.02
C ALA A 289 -18.05 15.50 21.93
N ASP A 290 -16.87 16.07 21.65
CA ASP A 290 -16.68 17.51 21.47
C ASP A 290 -17.49 18.07 20.28
N SER A 291 -17.66 17.27 19.23
CA SER A 291 -18.50 17.60 18.07
C SER A 291 -20.00 17.64 18.39
N GLY A 292 -20.45 16.96 19.46
CA GLY A 292 -21.85 16.90 19.89
C GLY A 292 -22.49 15.50 19.86
N CYS A 293 -21.74 14.46 19.52
CA CYS A 293 -22.27 13.09 19.44
C CYS A 293 -22.35 12.41 20.81
N LYS A 294 -23.28 11.47 20.96
CA LYS A 294 -23.29 10.48 22.05
C LYS A 294 -22.50 9.26 21.60
N VAL A 295 -21.36 8.99 22.22
CA VAL A 295 -20.46 7.93 21.76
C VAL A 295 -20.56 6.72 22.67
N VAL A 296 -20.72 5.54 22.06
CA VAL A 296 -20.45 4.25 22.70
C VAL A 296 -19.22 3.69 22.01
N SER A 297 -18.21 3.26 22.75
CA SER A 297 -17.01 2.64 22.17
C SER A 297 -16.89 1.20 22.60
N SER A 298 -16.52 0.32 21.67
CA SER A 298 -16.26 -1.09 21.92
C SER A 298 -14.88 -1.48 21.36
N PHE A 299 -14.13 -2.24 22.14
CA PHE A 299 -12.88 -2.84 21.70
C PHE A 299 -13.19 -4.23 21.16
N LEU A 300 -12.86 -4.47 19.90
CA LEU A 300 -13.01 -5.78 19.27
C LEU A 300 -11.67 -6.21 18.68
N SER A 301 -11.30 -7.45 18.97
CA SER A 301 -10.11 -8.07 18.41
C SER A 301 -10.34 -8.36 16.93
N LYS A 302 -9.27 -8.37 16.11
CA LYS A 302 -9.38 -8.62 14.66
C LYS A 302 -9.97 -9.99 14.30
N THR A 303 -9.98 -10.93 15.25
CA THR A 303 -10.55 -12.27 15.10
C THR A 303 -12.07 -12.31 15.25
N ASP A 304 -12.70 -11.19 15.64
CA ASP A 304 -14.15 -11.13 15.82
C ASP A 304 -14.85 -11.04 14.45
N SER A 305 -15.83 -11.91 14.23
CA SER A 305 -16.52 -12.03 12.94
C SER A 305 -17.43 -10.82 12.71
N LEU A 306 -17.85 -10.63 11.45
CA LEU A 306 -18.83 -9.60 11.07
C LEU A 306 -20.15 -9.74 11.85
N ASP A 307 -20.48 -10.94 12.33
CA ASP A 307 -21.66 -11.21 13.17
C ASP A 307 -21.54 -10.58 14.57
N THR A 308 -20.31 -10.43 15.08
CA THR A 308 -20.06 -9.73 16.34
C THR A 308 -20.37 -8.24 16.20
N LEU A 309 -20.06 -7.64 15.05
CA LEU A 309 -20.31 -6.22 14.78
C LEU A 309 -21.81 -5.89 14.71
N SER A 310 -22.61 -6.74 14.06
CA SER A 310 -24.07 -6.55 13.97
C SER A 310 -24.78 -6.69 15.32
N THR A 311 -24.27 -7.61 16.16
CA THR A 311 -24.73 -7.80 17.53
C THR A 311 -24.43 -6.59 18.42
N GLU A 312 -23.23 -6.03 18.32
CA GLU A 312 -22.82 -4.83 19.08
C GLU A 312 -23.70 -3.62 18.76
N ILE A 313 -24.06 -3.42 17.49
CA ILE A 313 -24.97 -2.33 17.08
C ILE A 313 -26.34 -2.49 17.73
N SER A 314 -26.91 -3.68 17.62
CA SER A 314 -28.23 -4.00 18.15
C SER A 314 -28.32 -3.76 19.66
N LYS A 315 -27.24 -4.08 20.39
CA LYS A 315 -27.13 -3.81 21.84
C LYS A 315 -26.89 -2.34 22.17
N SER A 316 -26.12 -1.64 21.35
CA SER A 316 -25.71 -0.26 21.62
C SER A 316 -26.87 0.75 21.51
N GLY A 317 -27.89 0.45 20.70
CA GLY A 317 -28.98 1.38 20.38
C GLY A 317 -28.46 2.67 19.73
N ALA A 318 -27.37 2.58 18.97
CA ALA A 318 -26.79 3.67 18.19
C ALA A 318 -27.52 3.83 16.84
N ASP A 319 -27.45 5.03 16.25
CA ASP A 319 -28.03 5.33 14.93
C ASP A 319 -27.29 4.58 13.81
N PHE A 320 -25.98 4.35 14.00
CA PHE A 320 -25.11 3.52 13.17
C PHE A 320 -23.81 3.22 13.92
N ALA A 321 -22.98 2.32 13.40
CA ALA A 321 -21.63 2.08 13.88
C ALA A 321 -20.54 2.39 12.85
N ALA A 322 -19.35 2.68 13.36
CA ALA A 322 -18.14 2.88 12.60
C ALA A 322 -17.04 1.96 13.14
N PHE A 323 -16.56 1.05 12.30
CA PHE A 323 -15.33 0.31 12.54
C PHE A 323 -14.14 1.09 11.95
N ILE A 324 -13.11 1.30 12.75
CA ILE A 324 -11.87 1.99 12.37
C ILE A 324 -10.69 1.07 12.66
N ASP A 325 -9.82 0.89 11.67
CA ASP A 325 -8.61 0.06 11.81
C ASP A 325 -7.61 0.62 12.86
N SER A 326 -6.49 -0.09 13.09
CA SER A 326 -5.55 0.29 14.14
C SER A 326 -4.79 1.60 13.86
N ASN A 327 -4.80 2.08 12.61
CA ASN A 327 -4.05 3.24 12.13
C ASN A 327 -4.94 4.42 11.70
N ALA A 328 -6.26 4.26 11.81
CA ALA A 328 -7.31 5.16 11.38
C ALA A 328 -7.29 5.54 9.88
N GLU A 329 -6.87 4.63 9.00
CA GLU A 329 -6.94 4.84 7.54
C GLU A 329 -8.24 4.27 6.96
N ASN A 330 -8.63 3.07 7.38
CA ASN A 330 -9.83 2.41 6.87
C ASN A 330 -11.03 2.65 7.78
N LEU A 331 -12.14 3.06 7.16
CA LEU A 331 -13.45 3.22 7.77
C LEU A 331 -14.40 2.16 7.19
N VAL A 332 -15.15 1.49 8.05
CA VAL A 332 -16.31 0.67 7.65
C VAL A 332 -17.50 1.17 8.43
N LEU A 333 -18.59 1.49 7.74
CA LEU A 333 -19.82 1.91 8.38
C LEU A 333 -20.82 0.76 8.42
N ILE A 334 -21.69 0.79 9.42
CA ILE A 334 -22.73 -0.22 9.58
C ILE A 334 -24.00 0.51 9.98
N ASP A 335 -25.04 0.38 9.16
CA ASP A 335 -26.31 1.06 9.45
C ASP A 335 -27.08 0.37 10.59
N LYS A 336 -28.19 1.00 11.01
CA LYS A 336 -29.08 0.44 12.05
C LYS A 336 -29.71 -0.91 11.69
N THR A 337 -29.71 -1.30 10.42
CA THR A 337 -30.24 -2.60 9.96
C THR A 337 -29.15 -3.69 9.97
N GLY A 338 -27.91 -3.32 10.28
CA GLY A 338 -26.75 -4.20 10.24
C GLY A 338 -26.10 -4.30 8.86
N LYS A 339 -26.52 -3.48 7.89
CA LYS A 339 -25.93 -3.46 6.55
C LYS A 339 -24.53 -2.85 6.61
N LEU A 340 -23.55 -3.65 6.20
CA LEU A 340 -22.13 -3.25 6.09
C LEU A 340 -21.92 -2.35 4.86
N ILE A 341 -21.20 -1.25 5.07
CA ILE A 341 -20.88 -0.23 4.08
C ILE A 341 -19.35 -0.12 4.07
N LYS A 342 -18.75 -0.83 3.14
CA LYS A 342 -17.30 -0.92 2.94
C LYS A 342 -16.97 -0.90 1.45
N ASP A 343 -15.69 -0.76 1.13
CA ASP A 343 -15.15 -0.87 -0.23
C ASP A 343 -15.94 0.01 -1.23
N ASP A 344 -16.47 -0.60 -2.30
CA ASP A 344 -17.14 0.10 -3.39
C ASP A 344 -18.42 0.83 -2.92
N MET A 345 -19.15 0.28 -1.94
CA MET A 345 -20.36 0.92 -1.40
C MET A 345 -20.00 2.14 -0.55
N LEU A 346 -18.91 2.09 0.21
CA LEU A 346 -18.41 3.25 0.93
C LEU A 346 -17.95 4.33 -0.05
N LEU A 347 -17.26 3.96 -1.13
CA LEU A 347 -16.85 4.90 -2.17
C LEU A 347 -18.05 5.58 -2.85
N CYS A 348 -19.13 4.86 -3.12
CA CYS A 348 -20.38 5.44 -3.63
C CYS A 348 -20.99 6.43 -2.62
N LEU A 349 -21.03 6.06 -1.34
CA LEU A 349 -21.54 6.93 -0.28
C LEU A 349 -20.70 8.20 -0.13
N THR A 350 -19.37 8.10 -0.08
CA THR A 350 -18.50 9.28 0.05
C THR A 350 -18.59 10.17 -1.18
N SER A 351 -18.73 9.59 -2.38
CA SER A 351 -18.98 10.35 -3.62
C SER A 351 -20.31 11.11 -3.55
N LEU A 352 -21.40 10.46 -3.12
CA LEU A 352 -22.71 11.10 -2.91
C LEU A 352 -22.63 12.27 -1.93
N ILE A 353 -21.92 12.08 -0.80
CA ILE A 353 -21.69 13.13 0.20
C ILE A 353 -20.97 14.32 -0.44
N VAL A 354 -19.92 14.09 -1.24
CA VAL A 354 -19.19 15.17 -1.93
C VAL A 354 -20.10 15.89 -2.92
N PHE A 355 -20.86 15.16 -3.74
CA PHE A 355 -21.79 15.75 -4.71
C PHE A 355 -22.84 16.66 -4.06
N LYS A 356 -23.42 16.23 -2.93
CA LYS A 356 -24.44 17.00 -2.22
C LYS A 356 -23.89 18.19 -1.43
N THR A 357 -22.74 18.02 -0.80
CA THR A 357 -22.12 19.09 0.02
C THR A 357 -21.38 20.12 -0.82
N SER A 358 -20.97 19.75 -2.04
CA SER A 358 -20.19 20.58 -2.96
C SER A 358 -20.76 20.47 -4.39
N PRO A 359 -21.84 21.20 -4.72
CA PRO A 359 -22.42 21.18 -6.06
C PRO A 359 -21.42 21.58 -7.15
N GLY A 360 -21.41 20.86 -8.28
CA GLY A 360 -20.44 21.07 -9.36
C GLY A 360 -19.03 20.58 -9.05
N SER A 361 -18.89 19.70 -8.05
CA SER A 361 -17.61 19.09 -7.69
C SER A 361 -17.11 18.12 -8.76
N LYS A 362 -15.81 17.87 -8.72
CA LYS A 362 -15.18 16.78 -9.47
C LYS A 362 -14.76 15.71 -8.46
N VAL A 363 -15.25 14.49 -8.64
CA VAL A 363 -14.98 13.37 -7.74
C VAL A 363 -14.01 12.41 -8.42
N VAL A 364 -12.87 12.17 -7.76
CA VAL A 364 -11.81 11.29 -8.27
C VAL A 364 -12.05 9.86 -7.81
N VAL A 365 -12.14 8.90 -8.73
CA VAL A 365 -12.31 7.49 -8.38
C VAL A 365 -11.35 6.59 -9.16
N PRO A 366 -10.94 5.43 -8.62
CA PRO A 366 -10.14 4.49 -9.40
C PRO A 366 -10.93 3.94 -10.61
N ILE A 367 -10.23 3.45 -11.62
CA ILE A 367 -10.86 2.82 -12.79
C ILE A 367 -11.74 1.61 -12.44
N THR A 368 -11.51 0.98 -11.29
CA THR A 368 -12.32 -0.12 -10.73
C THR A 368 -13.65 0.33 -10.13
N ALA A 369 -13.87 1.63 -9.93
CA ALA A 369 -15.03 2.14 -9.22
C ALA A 369 -16.34 1.89 -9.98
N PRO A 370 -17.45 1.64 -9.26
CA PRO A 370 -18.77 1.42 -9.86
C PRO A 370 -19.18 2.50 -10.85
N SER A 371 -19.84 2.13 -11.96
CA SER A 371 -20.36 3.10 -12.93
C SER A 371 -21.52 3.93 -12.37
N VAL A 372 -22.20 3.44 -11.32
CA VAL A 372 -23.26 4.19 -10.63
C VAL A 372 -22.78 5.54 -10.09
N ILE A 373 -21.47 5.71 -9.83
CA ILE A 373 -20.92 7.00 -9.42
C ILE A 373 -21.02 8.04 -10.55
N ASP A 374 -20.90 7.61 -11.81
CA ASP A 374 -21.10 8.47 -12.98
C ASP A 374 -22.57 8.91 -13.07
N ASP A 375 -23.52 8.00 -12.82
CA ASP A 375 -24.96 8.31 -12.79
C ASP A 375 -25.30 9.32 -11.70
N LEU A 376 -24.76 9.11 -10.48
CA LEU A 376 -24.90 10.05 -9.36
C LEU A 376 -24.32 11.43 -9.70
N ALA A 377 -23.17 11.48 -10.39
CA ALA A 377 -22.57 12.74 -10.81
C ALA A 377 -23.48 13.50 -11.78
N VAL A 378 -24.10 12.81 -12.76
CA VAL A 378 -25.06 13.42 -13.69
C VAL A 378 -26.26 14.00 -12.94
N ILE A 379 -26.85 13.24 -12.01
CA ILE A 379 -27.98 13.69 -11.18
C ILE A 379 -27.63 14.96 -10.42
N HIS A 380 -26.43 15.04 -9.87
CA HIS A 380 -25.94 16.16 -9.07
C HIS A 380 -25.16 17.22 -9.85
N LYS A 381 -25.21 17.20 -11.19
CA LYS A 381 -24.50 18.16 -12.07
C LYS A 381 -23.02 18.32 -11.71
N SER A 382 -22.37 17.20 -11.42
CA SER A 382 -20.98 17.07 -11.01
C SER A 382 -20.23 16.19 -12.02
N GLU A 383 -18.91 16.09 -11.90
CA GLU A 383 -18.07 15.31 -12.82
C GLU A 383 -17.32 14.19 -12.09
N VAL A 384 -17.07 13.09 -12.79
CA VAL A 384 -16.22 11.99 -12.29
C VAL A 384 -14.90 12.00 -13.06
N ILE A 385 -13.79 11.89 -12.33
CA ILE A 385 -12.45 11.74 -12.88
C ILE A 385 -11.91 10.37 -12.50
N ARG A 386 -11.73 9.51 -13.49
CA ARG A 386 -11.17 8.16 -13.28
C ARG A 386 -9.64 8.20 -13.32
N THR A 387 -9.00 7.54 -12.36
CA THR A 387 -7.54 7.43 -12.24
C THR A 387 -7.08 5.98 -12.08
N LYS A 388 -5.76 5.76 -12.02
CA LYS A 388 -5.14 4.46 -11.74
C LYS A 388 -5.54 3.93 -10.35
N THR A 389 -5.40 2.63 -10.13
CA THR A 389 -5.83 1.99 -8.87
C THR A 389 -4.88 2.22 -7.70
N SER A 390 -3.63 2.60 -7.96
CA SER A 390 -2.65 2.85 -6.90
C SER A 390 -3.07 4.00 -5.97
N ASN A 391 -2.92 3.83 -4.66
CA ASN A 391 -3.24 4.85 -3.65
C ASN A 391 -2.58 6.21 -3.94
N HIS A 392 -1.32 6.23 -4.35
CA HIS A 392 -0.64 7.47 -4.75
C HIS A 392 -1.40 8.20 -5.87
N ALA A 393 -1.76 7.51 -6.96
CA ALA A 393 -2.45 8.15 -8.08
C ALA A 393 -3.84 8.69 -7.72
N ILE A 394 -4.53 8.04 -6.78
CA ILE A 394 -5.82 8.51 -6.27
C ILE A 394 -5.62 9.76 -5.41
N MET A 395 -4.74 9.68 -4.40
CA MET A 395 -4.44 10.80 -3.51
C MET A 395 -3.88 12.01 -4.28
N GLU A 396 -2.95 11.79 -5.21
CA GLU A 396 -2.35 12.83 -6.05
C GLU A 396 -3.42 13.54 -6.87
N GLN A 397 -4.33 12.80 -7.53
CA GLN A 397 -5.41 13.40 -8.31
C GLN A 397 -6.39 14.19 -7.44
N MET A 398 -6.77 13.66 -6.27
CA MET A 398 -7.62 14.38 -5.32
C MET A 398 -6.95 15.68 -4.86
N LEU A 399 -5.70 15.61 -4.38
CA LEU A 399 -5.00 16.77 -3.84
C LEU A 399 -4.62 17.79 -4.92
N ASN A 400 -4.35 17.36 -6.16
CA ASN A 400 -4.05 18.27 -7.27
C ASN A 400 -5.25 19.13 -7.69
N GLN A 401 -6.45 18.57 -7.66
CA GLN A 401 -7.67 19.33 -7.97
C GLN A 401 -7.99 20.38 -6.89
N ASN A 402 -7.49 20.15 -5.68
CA ASN A 402 -7.74 20.97 -4.51
C ASN A 402 -6.68 22.07 -4.28
N LEU A 403 -5.67 22.18 -5.16
CA LEU A 403 -4.47 23.01 -4.92
C LEU A 403 -4.67 24.53 -5.04
N PHE A 404 -5.85 25.04 -5.42
CA PHE A 404 -5.99 26.48 -5.69
C PHE A 404 -7.12 27.24 -4.98
N LYS A 405 -8.01 26.57 -4.23
CA LYS A 405 -9.07 27.25 -3.46
C LYS A 405 -9.32 26.41 -2.20
N SER A 406 -9.21 27.01 -1.02
CA SER A 406 -9.57 26.55 0.35
C SER A 406 -9.56 25.05 0.75
N ARG A 407 -9.26 24.74 2.03
CA ARG A 407 -9.36 23.38 2.60
C ARG A 407 -10.71 22.68 2.40
N ARG A 408 -11.78 23.45 2.13
CA ARG A 408 -13.13 22.97 1.79
C ARG A 408 -13.15 21.99 0.61
N TYR A 409 -12.15 21.99 -0.26
CA TYR A 409 -12.06 21.08 -1.40
C TYR A 409 -11.39 19.73 -1.06
N MET A 410 -10.74 19.58 0.10
CA MET A 410 -10.15 18.31 0.56
C MET A 410 -11.18 17.29 1.09
N ASN A 411 -12.48 17.59 1.04
CA ASN A 411 -13.54 16.74 1.59
C ASN A 411 -13.45 15.29 1.09
N GLN A 412 -13.22 15.08 -0.20
CA GLN A 412 -13.10 13.74 -0.75
C GLN A 412 -11.89 12.98 -0.19
N PHE A 413 -10.75 13.67 -0.05
CA PHE A 413 -9.54 13.07 0.53
C PHE A 413 -9.76 12.65 1.99
N LEU A 414 -10.37 13.53 2.79
CA LEU A 414 -10.69 13.23 4.19
C LEU A 414 -11.68 12.07 4.32
N LEU A 415 -12.71 12.02 3.48
CA LEU A 415 -13.69 10.93 3.50
C LEU A 415 -13.10 9.55 3.14
N ASN A 416 -12.04 9.51 2.32
CA ASN A 416 -11.51 8.26 1.78
C ASN A 416 -10.20 7.78 2.43
N PHE A 417 -9.40 8.69 3.01
CA PHE A 417 -8.06 8.36 3.53
C PHE A 417 -7.81 8.83 4.97
N ASP A 418 -8.83 9.37 5.63
CA ASP A 418 -8.80 9.77 7.03
C ASP A 418 -10.07 9.27 7.73
N ALA A 419 -10.02 8.09 8.35
CA ALA A 419 -11.21 7.51 8.97
C ALA A 419 -11.79 8.37 10.11
N LEU A 420 -10.96 9.19 10.77
CA LEU A 420 -11.39 10.09 11.84
C LEU A 420 -12.18 11.26 11.26
N ALA A 421 -11.56 12.00 10.33
CA ALA A 421 -12.20 13.15 9.69
C ALA A 421 -13.39 12.71 8.81
N GLY A 422 -13.24 11.59 8.11
CA GLY A 422 -14.28 10.98 7.29
C GLY A 422 -15.53 10.64 8.11
N LEU A 423 -15.37 10.04 9.30
CA LEU A 423 -16.50 9.76 10.19
C LEU A 423 -17.20 11.05 10.64
N VAL A 424 -16.45 12.07 11.05
CA VAL A 424 -17.05 13.37 11.42
C VAL A 424 -17.78 14.01 10.24
N LYS A 425 -17.22 13.93 9.02
CA LYS A 425 -17.84 14.46 7.80
C LYS A 425 -19.11 13.71 7.40
N VAL A 426 -19.14 12.39 7.58
CA VAL A 426 -20.37 11.59 7.40
C VAL A 426 -21.44 12.04 8.41
N ILE A 427 -21.08 12.19 9.69
CA ILE A 427 -22.01 12.65 10.74
C ILE A 427 -22.53 14.06 10.43
N GLU A 428 -21.65 14.98 10.03
CA GLU A 428 -22.00 16.33 9.61
C GLU A 428 -23.03 16.27 8.47
N TYR A 429 -22.76 15.49 7.42
CA TYR A 429 -23.68 15.31 6.31
C TYR A 429 -25.05 14.79 6.76
N LEU A 430 -25.09 13.75 7.58
CA LEU A 430 -26.35 13.19 8.08
C LEU A 430 -27.14 14.27 8.85
N CYS A 431 -26.48 15.07 9.69
CA CYS A 431 -27.12 16.13 10.46
C CYS A 431 -27.59 17.32 9.62
N ILE A 432 -26.82 17.74 8.61
CA ILE A 432 -27.18 18.87 7.74
C ILE A 432 -28.40 18.53 6.88
N PHE A 433 -28.43 17.33 6.32
CA PHE A 433 -29.51 16.88 5.42
C PHE A 433 -30.67 16.19 6.15
N ASP A 434 -30.63 16.17 7.49
CA ASP A 434 -31.61 15.51 8.36
C ASP A 434 -31.99 14.09 7.86
N THR A 435 -30.97 13.31 7.51
CA THR A 435 -31.12 11.97 6.93
C THR A 435 -30.45 10.91 7.79
N SER A 436 -30.75 9.65 7.55
CA SER A 436 -30.05 8.50 8.12
C SER A 436 -29.14 7.82 7.10
N LEU A 437 -28.21 7.01 7.59
CA LEU A 437 -27.31 6.24 6.73
C LEU A 437 -28.11 5.31 5.80
N THR A 438 -29.12 4.61 6.33
CA THR A 438 -30.02 3.75 5.55
C THR A 438 -30.76 4.49 4.44
N GLU A 439 -31.22 5.72 4.69
CA GLU A 439 -31.90 6.53 3.67
C GLU A 439 -30.93 7.02 2.59
N SER A 440 -29.75 7.49 2.97
CA SER A 440 -28.73 7.92 2.01
C SER A 440 -28.28 6.77 1.10
N LEU A 441 -28.23 5.53 1.61
CA LEU A 441 -27.91 4.36 0.79
C LEU A 441 -29.00 4.02 -0.24
N LYS A 442 -30.27 4.37 0.01
CA LYS A 442 -31.36 4.14 -0.96
C LYS A 442 -31.26 5.07 -2.18
N GLU A 443 -30.51 6.16 -2.07
CA GLU A 443 -30.25 7.06 -3.19
C GLU A 443 -29.18 6.52 -4.15
N ILE A 444 -28.43 5.50 -3.74
CA ILE A 444 -27.40 4.85 -4.56
C ILE A 444 -28.07 3.69 -5.31
N PRO A 445 -28.17 3.75 -6.66
CA PRO A 445 -28.67 2.63 -7.45
C PRO A 445 -27.89 1.33 -7.17
N GLU A 446 -28.57 0.20 -7.34
CA GLU A 446 -27.93 -1.10 -7.18
C GLU A 446 -26.87 -1.33 -8.25
N PHE A 447 -25.77 -1.96 -7.85
CA PHE A 447 -24.67 -2.33 -8.72
C PHE A 447 -24.07 -3.65 -8.27
N HIS A 448 -23.52 -4.41 -9.21
CA HIS A 448 -22.94 -5.72 -8.95
C HIS A 448 -21.51 -5.78 -9.50
N ILE A 449 -20.54 -5.89 -8.59
CA ILE A 449 -19.12 -6.01 -8.93
C ILE A 449 -18.61 -7.41 -8.62
N GLY A 450 -17.96 -8.03 -9.60
CA GLY A 450 -17.16 -9.24 -9.45
C GLY A 450 -15.68 -8.90 -9.24
N LYS A 451 -15.02 -9.60 -8.31
CA LYS A 451 -13.57 -9.52 -8.07
C LYS A 451 -13.00 -10.93 -8.05
N LYS A 452 -12.11 -11.25 -8.98
CA LYS A 452 -11.44 -12.56 -9.10
C LYS A 452 -9.94 -12.39 -9.29
N GLU A 453 -9.18 -13.41 -8.92
CA GLU A 453 -7.73 -13.44 -9.09
C GLU A 453 -7.33 -14.68 -9.89
N VAL A 454 -6.43 -14.52 -10.86
CA VAL A 454 -5.86 -15.61 -11.65
C VAL A 454 -4.35 -15.58 -11.55
N PHE A 455 -3.75 -16.72 -11.26
CA PHE A 455 -2.29 -16.87 -11.29
C PHE A 455 -1.76 -16.50 -12.69
N CYS A 456 -0.73 -15.67 -12.72
CA CYS A 456 -0.07 -15.21 -13.94
C CYS A 456 1.42 -14.98 -13.66
N PRO A 457 2.32 -15.85 -14.17
CA PRO A 457 3.75 -15.69 -14.03
C PRO A 457 4.23 -14.30 -14.47
N TRP A 458 5.25 -13.78 -13.80
CA TRP A 458 5.79 -12.43 -14.02
C TRP A 458 6.14 -12.17 -15.49
N GLU A 459 6.75 -13.17 -16.13
CA GLU A 459 7.24 -13.13 -17.50
C GLU A 459 6.08 -13.11 -18.51
N LEU A 460 4.92 -13.66 -18.13
CA LEU A 460 3.76 -13.80 -18.98
C LEU A 460 2.77 -12.64 -18.86
N LYS A 461 2.81 -11.83 -17.80
CA LYS A 461 1.91 -10.67 -17.63
C LYS A 461 1.85 -9.78 -18.87
N GLY A 462 3.01 -9.39 -19.41
CA GLY A 462 3.09 -8.56 -20.62
C GLY A 462 2.58 -9.26 -21.89
N LYS A 463 2.68 -10.59 -21.98
CA LYS A 463 2.11 -11.38 -23.10
C LYS A 463 0.59 -11.45 -22.98
N VAL A 464 0.06 -11.75 -21.79
CA VAL A 464 -1.37 -11.79 -21.50
C VAL A 464 -2.03 -10.47 -21.91
N MET A 465 -1.49 -9.33 -21.46
CA MET A 465 -2.05 -8.02 -21.79
C MET A 465 -2.06 -7.74 -23.30
N ARG A 466 -0.95 -7.99 -24.00
CA ARG A 466 -0.88 -7.80 -25.47
C ARG A 466 -1.86 -8.68 -26.22
N THR A 467 -1.99 -9.94 -25.83
CA THR A 467 -2.91 -10.89 -26.47
C THR A 467 -4.37 -10.52 -26.22
N LEU A 468 -4.72 -10.06 -25.01
CA LEU A 468 -6.08 -9.59 -24.71
C LEU A 468 -6.45 -8.36 -25.55
N ILE A 469 -5.52 -7.44 -25.77
CA ILE A 469 -5.73 -6.26 -26.62
C ILE A 469 -5.88 -6.65 -28.10
N SER A 470 -5.06 -7.59 -28.59
CA SER A 470 -5.12 -8.01 -30.00
C SER A 470 -6.34 -8.87 -30.33
N GLN A 471 -6.83 -9.64 -29.37
CA GLN A 471 -8.03 -10.49 -29.51
C GLN A 471 -9.34 -9.76 -29.16
N LYS A 472 -9.34 -8.42 -29.09
CA LYS A 472 -10.59 -7.68 -28.92
C LYS A 472 -11.51 -7.91 -30.12
N ASN A 473 -12.78 -8.09 -29.88
CA ASN A 473 -13.81 -8.35 -30.87
C ASN A 473 -14.80 -7.18 -30.95
N GLY A 474 -14.30 -6.02 -31.38
CA GLY A 474 -15.12 -4.81 -31.54
C GLY A 474 -15.46 -4.05 -30.25
N GLU A 475 -15.12 -4.58 -29.07
CA GLU A 475 -15.37 -3.87 -27.81
C GLU A 475 -14.53 -2.60 -27.69
N LYS A 476 -15.11 -1.57 -27.06
CA LYS A 476 -14.37 -0.38 -26.64
C LYS A 476 -13.47 -0.75 -25.46
N ILE A 477 -12.21 -0.29 -25.50
CA ILE A 477 -11.23 -0.53 -24.45
C ILE A 477 -10.68 0.77 -23.88
N GLU A 478 -10.39 0.77 -22.58
CA GLU A 478 -9.65 1.81 -21.86
C GLU A 478 -8.37 1.20 -21.28
N LEU A 479 -7.25 1.91 -21.47
CA LEU A 479 -5.90 1.44 -21.12
C LEU A 479 -5.25 2.30 -20.02
N LEU A 480 -6.05 2.91 -19.15
CA LEU A 480 -5.57 3.81 -18.10
C LEU A 480 -4.73 3.06 -17.06
N ASP A 481 -5.23 1.91 -16.63
CA ASP A 481 -4.55 0.99 -15.72
C ASP A 481 -5.04 -0.43 -16.00
N GLY A 482 -4.18 -1.28 -16.56
CA GLY A 482 -4.61 -2.56 -17.13
C GLY A 482 -5.40 -2.39 -18.45
N VAL A 483 -6.33 -3.32 -18.72
CA VAL A 483 -7.20 -3.28 -19.90
C VAL A 483 -8.65 -3.44 -19.45
N ARG A 484 -9.42 -2.34 -19.55
CA ARG A 484 -10.86 -2.30 -19.26
C ARG A 484 -11.66 -2.41 -20.55
N PHE A 485 -12.50 -3.43 -20.64
CA PHE A 485 -13.40 -3.71 -21.75
C PHE A 485 -14.81 -3.24 -21.38
N ILE A 486 -15.41 -2.44 -22.26
CA ILE A 486 -16.74 -1.85 -22.04
C ILE A 486 -17.76 -2.56 -22.93
N TYR A 487 -18.84 -3.00 -22.31
CA TYR A 487 -20.00 -3.63 -22.94
C TYR A 487 -21.27 -2.80 -22.66
N GLU A 488 -22.37 -3.10 -23.33
CA GLU A 488 -23.66 -2.40 -23.12
C GLU A 488 -24.25 -2.63 -21.72
N ASP A 489 -24.04 -3.81 -21.15
CA ASP A 489 -24.61 -4.22 -19.86
C ASP A 489 -23.58 -4.33 -18.72
N GLY A 490 -22.36 -3.83 -18.94
CA GLY A 490 -21.30 -3.93 -17.93
C GLY A 490 -19.90 -3.64 -18.45
N TRP A 491 -18.90 -3.89 -17.61
CA TRP A 491 -17.49 -3.78 -17.98
C TRP A 491 -16.65 -4.86 -17.30
N ALA A 492 -15.46 -5.11 -17.84
CA ALA A 492 -14.48 -6.00 -17.21
C ALA A 492 -13.08 -5.39 -17.31
N LEU A 493 -12.35 -5.35 -16.21
CA LEU A 493 -10.98 -4.87 -16.14
C LEU A 493 -10.04 -6.02 -15.79
N VAL A 494 -9.05 -6.23 -16.63
CA VAL A 494 -7.90 -7.11 -16.32
C VAL A 494 -6.73 -6.24 -15.89
N LEU A 495 -6.32 -6.39 -14.63
CA LEU A 495 -5.26 -5.62 -14.00
C LEU A 495 -4.12 -6.56 -13.55
N PRO A 496 -2.91 -6.46 -14.14
CA PRO A 496 -1.76 -7.20 -13.65
C PRO A 496 -1.33 -6.68 -12.27
N ASP A 497 -1.10 -7.58 -11.33
CA ASP A 497 -0.63 -7.21 -9.99
C ASP A 497 0.82 -6.70 -10.04
N ALA A 498 1.18 -5.74 -9.20
CA ALA A 498 2.52 -5.16 -9.18
C ALA A 498 3.54 -6.01 -8.40
N ASP A 499 3.08 -6.77 -7.40
CA ASP A 499 3.92 -7.42 -6.37
C ASP A 499 3.72 -8.94 -6.31
N LEU A 500 2.64 -9.47 -6.87
CA LEU A 500 2.31 -10.90 -6.86
C LEU A 500 2.24 -11.48 -8.28
N PRO A 501 2.56 -12.77 -8.50
CA PRO A 501 2.45 -13.42 -9.81
C PRO A 501 0.98 -13.76 -10.15
N LEU A 502 0.12 -12.74 -10.19
CA LEU A 502 -1.30 -12.87 -10.53
C LEU A 502 -1.79 -11.67 -11.35
N CYS A 503 -2.95 -11.84 -11.98
CA CYS A 503 -3.77 -10.77 -12.52
C CYS A 503 -5.09 -10.74 -11.75
N ARG A 504 -5.54 -9.53 -11.41
CA ARG A 504 -6.86 -9.30 -10.82
C ARG A 504 -7.85 -9.00 -11.96
N VAL A 505 -9.02 -9.63 -11.91
CA VAL A 505 -10.13 -9.41 -12.83
C VAL A 505 -11.27 -8.79 -12.06
N TYR A 506 -11.61 -7.56 -12.43
CA TYR A 506 -12.78 -6.86 -11.92
C TYR A 506 -13.86 -6.88 -13.00
N SER A 507 -15.11 -7.03 -12.63
CA SER A 507 -16.23 -6.90 -13.55
C SER A 507 -17.39 -6.17 -12.90
N GLU A 508 -18.19 -5.50 -13.70
CA GLU A 508 -19.47 -4.94 -13.29
C GLU A 508 -20.54 -5.39 -14.27
N GLY A 509 -21.74 -5.67 -13.78
CA GLY A 509 -22.89 -5.98 -14.60
C GLY A 509 -24.17 -5.40 -14.03
N LYS A 510 -25.16 -5.17 -14.90
CA LYS A 510 -26.53 -4.80 -14.49
C LYS A 510 -27.18 -5.86 -13.59
N THR A 511 -26.73 -7.11 -13.67
CA THR A 511 -27.13 -8.20 -12.79
C THR A 511 -25.89 -8.94 -12.27
N PRO A 512 -26.00 -9.66 -11.14
CA PRO A 512 -24.91 -10.49 -10.63
C PRO A 512 -24.39 -11.48 -11.68
N ASP A 513 -25.30 -12.14 -12.41
CA ASP A 513 -24.96 -13.13 -13.44
C ASP A 513 -24.10 -12.54 -14.57
N ILE A 514 -24.35 -11.29 -14.97
CA ILE A 514 -23.56 -10.61 -16.00
C ILE A 514 -22.16 -10.32 -15.47
N ALA A 515 -22.06 -9.79 -14.25
CA ALA A 515 -20.78 -9.52 -13.62
C ALA A 515 -19.94 -10.81 -13.52
N ASP A 516 -20.52 -11.91 -13.05
CA ASP A 516 -19.84 -13.19 -12.92
C ASP A 516 -19.41 -13.77 -14.27
N LYS A 517 -20.30 -13.78 -15.28
CA LYS A 517 -19.96 -14.24 -16.64
C LYS A 517 -18.81 -13.45 -17.25
N LEU A 518 -18.77 -12.14 -17.05
CA LEU A 518 -17.67 -11.29 -17.53
C LEU A 518 -16.35 -11.63 -16.84
N SER A 519 -16.38 -11.84 -15.52
CA SER A 519 -15.21 -12.28 -14.76
C SER A 519 -14.71 -13.64 -15.27
N GLU A 520 -15.59 -14.63 -15.38
CA GLU A 520 -15.25 -15.99 -15.85
C GLU A 520 -14.71 -16.00 -17.29
N LYS A 521 -15.29 -15.20 -18.19
CA LYS A 521 -14.80 -15.03 -19.57
C LYS A 521 -13.32 -14.66 -19.58
N TYR A 522 -12.90 -13.70 -18.76
CA TYR A 522 -11.51 -13.24 -18.74
C TYR A 522 -10.58 -14.16 -17.96
N MET A 523 -11.05 -14.76 -16.87
CA MET A 523 -10.32 -15.82 -16.17
C MET A 523 -9.92 -16.95 -17.13
N ASN A 524 -10.88 -17.45 -17.92
CA ASN A 524 -10.66 -18.52 -18.89
C ASN A 524 -9.73 -18.09 -20.03
N LYS A 525 -9.88 -16.87 -20.56
CA LYS A 525 -8.96 -16.33 -21.57
C LYS A 525 -7.52 -16.25 -21.06
N ILE A 526 -7.31 -15.74 -19.85
CA ILE A 526 -5.98 -15.63 -19.24
C ILE A 526 -5.38 -17.03 -19.04
N GLY A 527 -6.15 -17.97 -18.49
CA GLY A 527 -5.72 -19.36 -18.32
C GLY A 527 -5.32 -20.03 -19.63
N ALA A 528 -6.10 -19.84 -20.70
CA ALA A 528 -5.77 -20.37 -22.02
C ALA A 528 -4.45 -19.79 -22.60
N ILE A 529 -4.21 -18.49 -22.43
CA ILE A 529 -2.97 -17.84 -22.87
C ILE A 529 -1.76 -18.39 -22.12
N ILE A 530 -1.90 -18.61 -20.81
CA ILE A 530 -0.83 -19.17 -19.98
C ILE A 530 -0.54 -20.62 -20.39
N ASN A 531 -1.56 -21.46 -20.49
CA ASN A 531 -1.40 -22.87 -20.85
C ASN A 531 -0.76 -23.06 -22.24
N ASN A 532 -1.17 -22.27 -23.24
CA ASN A 532 -0.58 -22.31 -24.58
C ASN A 532 0.87 -21.80 -24.62
N SER A 533 1.30 -21.00 -23.64
CA SER A 533 2.68 -20.54 -23.53
C SER A 533 3.58 -21.59 -22.90
N VAL A 534 3.06 -22.35 -21.93
CA VAL A 534 3.80 -23.45 -21.27
C VAL A 534 4.00 -24.64 -22.22
N THR A 535 3.01 -24.95 -23.07
CA THR A 535 3.13 -26.05 -24.05
C THR A 535 4.00 -25.70 -25.26
N GLY A 536 4.15 -24.42 -25.59
CA GLY A 536 4.97 -23.96 -26.72
C GLY A 536 6.48 -23.96 -26.46
N ASP A 537 6.92 -23.95 -25.19
CA ASP A 537 8.35 -24.01 -24.81
C ASP A 537 8.86 -25.45 -24.61
N VAL A 538 8.01 -26.47 -24.84
CA VAL A 538 8.32 -27.91 -24.70
C VAL A 538 8.44 -28.63 -26.07
N LEU A 539 8.34 -27.88 -27.17
CA LEU A 539 8.63 -28.32 -28.55
C LEU A 539 9.83 -27.56 -29.08
#